data_AF-A0A081SE81-F1
#
_entry.id   AF-A0A081SE81-F1
#
_cell.length_a   1.000
_cell.length_b   1.000
_cell.length_c   1.000
_cell.angle_alpha   90.00
_cell.angle_beta   90.00
_cell.angle_gamma   90.00
#
_symmetry.space_group_name_H-M   'P 1'
#
loop_
_entity.id
_entity.type
_entity.pdbx_description
1 polymer ?
#
loop_
_entity_poly.entity_id
_entity_poly.type
_entity_poly.pdbx_seq_one_letter_code
_entity_poly.pdbx_strand_id
1 'polypeptide(L)' 'MGKRQIIIKASDLKPEIVGEEVNIEMSDGRIWHGYVTSLTADELILKDTRQKEHKLKRAEIKRVFAERVTEY' A
#
# COMPACT_ATOMS: atom_id res chain seq x y z
N MET A 1 9.70 21.20 0.95
CA MET A 1 8.69 20.27 1.47
C MET A 1 9.38 18.95 1.81
N GLY A 2 9.24 18.45 3.04
CA GLY A 2 9.79 17.15 3.43
C GLY A 2 8.78 16.05 3.16
N LYS A 3 9.21 14.94 2.56
CA LYS A 3 8.38 13.74 2.44
C LYS A 3 8.48 12.93 3.73
N ARG A 4 7.34 12.56 4.32
CA ARG A 4 7.30 11.65 5.46
C ARG A 4 6.83 10.29 4.97
N GLN A 5 7.65 9.28 5.20
CA GLN A 5 7.24 7.89 5.00
C GLN A 5 6.44 7.43 6.24
N ILE A 6 5.26 6.89 6.01
CA ILE A 6 4.40 6.33 7.05
C ILE A 6 4.37 4.82 6.88
N ILE A 7 4.69 4.11 7.96
CA ILE A 7 4.63 2.64 8.00
C ILE A 7 3.30 2.26 8.64
N ILE A 8 2.45 1.58 7.87
CA ILE A 8 1.11 1.16 8.26
C ILE A 8 1.11 -0.37 8.37
N LYS A 9 0.59 -0.89 9.48
CA LYS A 9 0.35 -2.35 9.61
C LYS A 9 -0.89 -2.74 8.82
N ALA A 10 -0.95 -3.97 8.33
CA ALA A 10 -2.12 -4.44 7.60
C ALA A 10 -3.44 -4.30 8.38
N SER A 11 -3.42 -4.47 9.70
CA SER A 11 -4.59 -4.25 10.57
C SER A 11 -5.11 -2.82 10.55
N ASP A 12 -4.22 -1.86 10.32
CA ASP A 12 -4.49 -0.42 10.46
C ASP A 12 -4.76 0.24 9.09
N LEU A 13 -4.78 -0.55 8.01
CA LEU A 13 -5.14 -0.08 6.66
C LEU A 13 -6.56 0.48 6.65
N LYS A 14 -6.68 1.73 6.18
CA LYS A 14 -7.92 2.47 6.03
C LYS A 14 -8.21 2.75 4.55
N PRO A 15 -9.49 2.96 4.18
CA PRO A 15 -9.89 3.29 2.80
C PRO A 15 -9.19 4.51 2.20
N GLU A 16 -8.70 5.42 3.03
CA GLU A 16 -7.94 6.62 2.66
C GLU A 16 -6.67 6.33 1.85
N ILE A 17 -6.13 5.11 1.92
CA ILE A 17 -4.93 4.72 1.17
C ILE A 17 -5.19 4.52 -0.32
N VAL A 18 -6.45 4.41 -0.75
CA VAL A 18 -6.81 4.27 -2.16
C VAL A 18 -6.40 5.54 -2.91
N GLY A 19 -5.63 5.36 -3.99
CA GLY A 19 -5.01 6.43 -4.76
C GLY A 19 -3.60 6.82 -4.30
N GLU A 20 -3.14 6.33 -3.14
CA GLU A 20 -1.76 6.57 -2.68
C GLU A 20 -0.76 5.63 -3.39
N GLU A 21 0.42 6.15 -3.71
CA GLU A 21 1.58 5.38 -4.14
C GLU A 21 2.26 4.74 -2.93
N VAL A 22 2.42 3.42 -2.95
CA VAL A 22 2.88 2.66 -1.80
C VAL A 22 3.91 1.59 -2.18
N ASN A 23 4.70 1.19 -1.19
CA ASN A 23 5.40 -0.09 -1.19
C ASN A 23 4.73 -1.03 -0.19
N ILE A 24 4.47 -2.27 -0.59
CA ILE A 24 3.83 -3.29 0.25
C ILE A 24 4.81 -4.43 0.45
N GLU A 25 5.21 -4.66 1.69
CA GLU A 25 6.00 -5.82 2.10
C GLU A 25 5.03 -6.95 2.49
N MET A 26 5.16 -8.08 1.79
CA MET A 26 4.41 -9.31 2.07
C MET A 26 5.12 -10.13 3.16
N SER A 27 4.38 -11.00 3.83
CA SER A 27 4.89 -11.91 4.86
C SER A 27 5.92 -12.91 4.33
N ASP A 28 5.89 -13.22 3.04
CA ASP A 28 6.87 -14.06 2.34
C ASP A 28 8.15 -13.32 1.94
N GLY A 29 8.25 -12.02 2.26
CA GLY A 29 9.40 -11.16 1.96
C GLY A 29 9.36 -10.49 0.59
N ARG A 30 8.32 -10.74 -0.24
CA ARG A 30 8.16 -10.02 -1.52
C ARG A 30 7.74 -8.57 -1.27
N ILE A 31 8.18 -7.68 -2.15
CA ILE A 31 7.82 -6.27 -2.12
C ILE A 31 7.09 -5.92 -3.41
N TRP A 32 5.92 -5.31 -3.27
CA TRP A 32 5.14 -4.74 -4.37
C TRP A 32 5.18 -3.24 -4.32
N HIS A 33 5.27 -2.60 -5.48
CA HIS A 33 5.27 -1.15 -5.62
C HIS A 33 4.24 -0.72 -6.65
N GLY A 34 3.45 0.30 -6.31
CA GLY A 34 2.44 0.84 -7.20
C GLY A 34 1.38 1.64 -6.45
N TYR A 35 0.26 1.87 -7.12
CA TYR A 35 -0.86 2.65 -6.61
C TYR A 35 -1.94 1.72 -6.08
N VAL A 36 -2.47 2.00 -4.89
CA VAL A 36 -3.62 1.25 -4.39
C VAL A 36 -4.87 1.68 -5.16
N THR A 37 -5.52 0.75 -5.85
CA THR A 37 -6.76 1.04 -6.60
C THR A 37 -8.02 0.64 -5.86
N SER A 38 -7.91 -0.32 -4.94
CA SER A 38 -9.03 -0.75 -4.10
C SER A 38 -8.53 -1.36 -2.80
N LEU A 39 -9.30 -1.16 -1.72
CA LEU A 39 -9.10 -1.79 -0.43
C LEU A 39 -10.43 -2.36 0.05
N THR A 40 -10.48 -3.66 0.32
CA THR A 40 -11.61 -4.34 0.94
C THR A 40 -11.22 -4.86 2.33
N ALA A 41 -12.13 -5.59 2.99
CA ALA A 41 -11.83 -6.22 4.27
C ALA A 41 -10.70 -7.26 4.16
N ASP A 42 -10.68 -8.03 3.06
CA ASP A 42 -9.80 -9.19 2.89
C ASP A 42 -8.67 -8.97 1.90
N GLU A 43 -8.81 -8.03 0.96
CA GLU A 43 -7.90 -7.84 -0.16
C GLU A 43 -7.54 -6.37 -0.39
N LEU A 44 -6.34 -6.17 -0.92
CA LEU A 44 -5.86 -4.90 -1.44
C LEU A 44 -5.51 -5.11 -2.92
N ILE A 45 -6.02 -4.25 -3.79
CA ILE A 45 -5.66 -4.23 -5.21
C ILE A 45 -4.65 -3.12 -5.43
N LEU A 46 -3.51 -3.50 -6.02
CA LEU A 46 -2.42 -2.60 -6.36
C LEU A 46 -2.18 -2.63 -7.86
N LYS A 47 -2.09 -1.46 -8.49
CA LYS A 47 -1.71 -1.30 -9.89
C LYS A 47 -0.26 -0.85 -9.98
N ASP A 48 0.58 -1.68 -10.61
CA ASP A 48 2.00 -1.36 -10.78
C ASP A 48 2.23 -0.33 -11.91
N THR A 49 3.48 0.13 -12.05
CA THR A 49 3.90 1.09 -13.08
C THR A 49 3.77 0.55 -14.51
N ARG A 50 3.65 -0.77 -14.69
CA ARG A 50 3.38 -1.44 -15.96
C ARG A 50 1.88 -1.62 -16.21
N GLN A 51 1.04 -0.96 -15.40
CA GLN A 51 -0.41 -1.02 -15.43
C GLN A 51 -1.01 -2.39 -15.13
N LYS A 52 -0.23 -3.32 -14.57
CA LYS A 52 -0.74 -4.62 -14.16
C LYS A 52 -1.36 -4.52 -12.77
N GLU A 53 -2.53 -5.12 -12.62
CA GLU A 53 -3.21 -5.22 -11.32
C GLU A 53 -2.76 -6.48 -10.58
N HIS A 54 -2.52 -6.32 -9.29
CA HIS A 54 -2.12 -7.37 -8.36
C HIS A 54 -3.12 -7.39 -7.21
N LYS A 55 -3.74 -8.54 -6.98
CA LYS A 55 -4.60 -8.77 -5.83
C LYS A 55 -3.77 -9.36 -4.70
N LEU A 56 -3.67 -8.62 -3.61
CA LEU A 56 -2.89 -8.99 -2.44
C LEU A 56 -3.84 -9.29 -1.28
N LYS A 57 -3.71 -10.47 -0.66
CA LYS A 57 -4.48 -10.79 0.53
C LYS A 57 -3.99 -9.98 1.71
N ARG A 58 -4.91 -9.31 2.40
CA ARG A 58 -4.60 -8.47 3.57
C ARG A 58 -3.90 -9.25 4.68
N ALA A 59 -4.26 -10.52 4.87
CA ALA A 59 -3.63 -11.41 5.84
C ALA A 59 -2.15 -11.72 5.54
N GLU A 60 -1.72 -11.58 4.27
CA GLU A 60 -0.35 -11.83 3.83
C GLU A 60 0.46 -10.53 3.76
N ILE A 61 -0.15 -9.37 4.03
CA ILE A 61 0.56 -8.09 4.08
C ILE A 61 1.21 -7.93 5.45
N LYS A 62 2.53 -7.73 5.45
CA LYS A 62 3.29 -7.47 6.67
C LYS A 62 3.26 -5.99 7.02
N ARG A 63 3.64 -5.13 6.06
CA ARG A 63 3.71 -3.67 6.24
C ARG A 63 3.43 -2.95 4.92
N VAL A 64 2.83 -1.77 5.02
CA VAL A 64 2.66 -0.85 3.90
C VAL A 64 3.42 0.43 4.19
N PHE A 65 4.18 0.90 3.22
CA PHE A 65 4.97 2.12 3.28
C PHE A 65 4.32 3.12 2.33
N ALA A 66 3.64 4.11 2.90
CA ALA A 66 3.01 5.19 2.16
C ALA A 66 3.84 6.47 2.26
N GLU A 67 3.98 7.20 1.16
CA GLU A 67 4.59 8.54 1.19
C GLU A 67 3.50 9.60 1.32
N ARG A 68 3.53 10.38 2.41
CA ARG A 68 2.68 11.57 2.54
C ARG A 68 3.52 12.83 2.48
N VAL A 69 3.15 13.71 1.56
CA VAL A 69 3.66 15.08 1.51
C VAL A 69 2.88 15.88 2.54
N THR A 70 3.54 16.34 3.60
CA THR A 70 2.96 17.32 4.51
C THR A 70 3.34 18.71 4.02
N GLU A 71 2.34 19.51 3.64
CA GLU A 71 2.50 20.96 3.52
C GLU A 71 2.67 21.52 4.94
N TYR A 72 3.74 22.26 5.16
CA TYR A 72 3.95 23.02 6.39
C TYR A 72 3.14 24.32 6.33
#